data_AF-A0A7L1JBW2-F1
#
_entry.id   AF-A0A7L1JBW2-F1
#
_cell.length_a   1.000
_cell.length_b   1.000
_cell.length_c   1.000
_cell.angle_alpha   90.00
_cell.angle_beta   90.00
_cell.angle_gamma   90.00
#
_symmetry.space_group_name_H-M   'P 1'
#
loop_
_entity.id
_entity.type
_entity.pdbx_description
1 polymer ?
#
loop_
_entity_poly.entity_id
_entity_poly.type
_entity_poly.pdbx_seq_one_letter_code
_entity_poly.pdbx_strand_id
1 'polypeptide(L)'
;RREAQKLRFGPWLLSAISSGNYPGLCWIDRDHSVFRVPWKHNSRKDVTSSDVEIFKLGSPCSSPRTHQAWAQASGRYEGHPEDPAKWKTNFRCALTSTRMFTMWEDHSKRGDDPHKVF
;
A
#
# COMPACT_ATOMS: atom_id res chain seq x y z
N ARG A 1 -8.94 -4.07 29.30
CA ARG A 1 -9.17 -3.12 28.19
C ARG A 1 -8.04 -3.30 27.18
N ARG A 2 -8.30 -3.94 26.03
CA ARG A 2 -7.32 -3.93 24.92
C ARG A 2 -7.57 -2.63 24.17
N GLU A 3 -6.70 -1.64 24.36
CA GLU A 3 -6.63 -0.52 23.43
C GLU A 3 -6.37 -1.12 22.06
N ALA A 4 -7.37 -1.07 21.18
CA ALA A 4 -7.15 -1.25 19.76
C ALA A 4 -6.24 -0.08 19.34
N GLN A 5 -4.92 -0.28 19.45
CA GLN A 5 -3.96 0.66 18.92
C GLN A 5 -4.38 0.91 17.47
N LYS A 6 -4.76 2.15 17.16
CA LYS A 6 -4.89 2.63 15.78
C LYS A 6 -3.65 2.15 15.05
N LEU A 7 -3.79 1.13 14.21
CA LEU A 7 -2.71 0.69 13.35
C LEU A 7 -2.20 1.96 12.66
N ARG A 8 -0.88 2.17 12.65
CA ARG A 8 -0.24 3.30 11.96
C ARG A 8 0.26 2.79 10.61
N PHE A 9 0.18 3.63 9.58
CA PHE A 9 0.36 3.18 8.20
C PHE A 9 1.78 2.66 7.97
N GLY A 10 2.77 3.31 8.55
CA GLY A 10 4.17 2.89 8.47
C GLY A 10 4.39 1.46 9.00
N PRO A 11 4.12 1.17 10.29
CA PRO A 11 4.24 -0.19 10.83
C PRO A 11 3.45 -1.25 10.05
N TRP A 12 2.25 -0.90 9.59
CA TRP A 12 1.46 -1.79 8.74
C TRP A 12 2.17 -2.08 7.40
N LEU A 13 2.70 -1.06 6.72
CA LEU A 13 3.40 -1.20 5.45
C LEU A 13 4.65 -2.08 5.60
N LEU A 14 5.44 -1.88 6.66
CA LEU A 14 6.61 -2.70 6.97
C LEU A 14 6.26 -4.19 7.14
N SER A 15 5.15 -4.47 7.83
CA SER A 15 4.65 -5.84 7.97
C SER A 15 4.15 -6.41 6.63
N ALA A 16 3.48 -5.60 5.81
CA ALA A 16 3.02 -6.01 4.49
C ALA A 16 4.18 -6.37 3.56
N ILE A 17 5.25 -5.56 3.53
CA ILE A 17 6.48 -5.84 2.78
C ILE A 17 7.11 -7.17 3.24
N SER A 18 7.26 -7.32 4.56
CA SER A 18 7.88 -8.52 5.15
C SER A 18 7.05 -9.80 4.97
N SER A 19 5.74 -9.67 4.72
CA SER A 19 4.86 -10.83 4.50
C SER A 19 5.08 -11.50 3.15
N GLY A 20 5.63 -10.79 2.16
CA GLY A 20 5.81 -11.32 0.80
C GLY A 20 4.51 -11.62 0.04
N ASN A 21 3.34 -11.27 0.59
CA ASN A 21 2.04 -11.60 0.03
C ASN A 21 1.67 -10.75 -1.20
N TYR A 22 2.44 -9.71 -1.49
CA TYR A 22 2.14 -8.71 -2.50
C TYR A 22 3.21 -8.71 -3.58
N PRO A 23 2.88 -9.12 -4.83
CA PRO A 23 3.86 -9.16 -5.91
C PRO A 23 4.54 -7.80 -6.12
N GLY A 24 5.87 -7.80 -6.07
CA GLY A 24 6.72 -6.64 -6.29
C GLY A 24 6.80 -5.63 -5.14
N LEU A 25 6.07 -5.82 -4.04
CA LEU A 25 6.24 -5.10 -2.78
C LEU A 25 7.18 -5.91 -1.88
N CYS A 26 8.45 -5.52 -1.84
CA CYS A 26 9.49 -6.28 -1.13
C CYS A 26 10.64 -5.40 -0.68
N TRP A 27 11.40 -5.93 0.27
CA TRP A 27 12.73 -5.44 0.63
C TRP A 27 13.70 -5.69 -0.55
N ILE A 28 14.56 -4.71 -0.84
CA ILE A 28 15.60 -4.85 -1.87
C ILE A 28 16.99 -5.07 -1.27
N ASP A 29 17.16 -4.73 0.01
CA ASP A 29 18.37 -4.96 0.79
C ASP A 29 18.14 -6.04 1.87
N ARG A 30 19.24 -6.60 2.38
CA ARG A 30 19.20 -7.63 3.43
C ARG A 30 18.94 -7.04 4.82
N ASP A 31 19.23 -5.77 5.01
CA ASP A 31 19.08 -5.08 6.30
C ASP A 31 17.64 -4.57 6.51
N HIS A 32 16.74 -4.83 5.56
CA HIS A 32 15.34 -4.37 5.57
C HIS A 32 15.24 -2.86 5.84
N SER A 33 16.07 -2.10 5.14
CA SER A 33 16.13 -0.64 5.23
C SER A 33 15.60 0.05 3.98
N VAL A 34 15.61 -0.64 2.84
CA VAL A 34 15.19 -0.14 1.54
C VAL A 34 14.17 -1.09 0.92
N PHE A 35 13.04 -0.54 0.49
CA PHE A 35 11.97 -1.33 -0.11
C PHE A 35 11.47 -0.70 -1.40
N ARG A 36 10.84 -1.52 -2.21
CA ARG A 36 10.17 -1.07 -3.43
C ARG A 36 8.66 -1.24 -3.32
N VAL A 37 7.94 -0.30 -3.93
CA VAL A 37 6.48 -0.34 -4.06
C VAL A 37 6.13 -0.38 -5.56
N PRO A 38 5.38 -1.39 -6.04
CA PRO A 38 4.83 -1.41 -7.39
C PRO A 38 4.03 -0.14 -7.67
N TRP A 39 4.21 0.48 -8.83
CA TRP A 39 3.62 1.79 -9.13
C TRP A 39 3.00 1.89 -10.53
N LYS A 40 2.51 0.77 -11.07
CA LYS A 40 1.86 0.69 -12.39
C LYS A 40 0.73 1.72 -12.55
N HIS A 41 0.67 2.37 -13.71
CA HIS A 41 -0.31 3.41 -13.99
C HIS A 41 -1.68 2.80 -14.35
N ASN A 42 -2.77 3.27 -13.71
CA ASN A 42 -4.11 2.69 -13.88
C ASN A 42 -4.65 2.77 -15.32
N SER A 43 -4.13 3.67 -16.15
CA SER A 43 -4.53 3.79 -17.56
C SER A 43 -3.88 2.76 -18.50
N ARG A 44 -2.96 1.94 -17.99
CA ARG A 44 -2.34 0.88 -18.80
C ARG A 44 -3.34 -0.26 -19.03
N LYS A 45 -3.38 -0.78 -20.26
CA LYS A 45 -4.31 -1.86 -20.66
C LYS A 45 -4.03 -3.20 -19.95
N ASP A 46 -2.81 -3.38 -19.45
CA ASP A 46 -2.32 -4.59 -18.80
C ASP A 46 -2.39 -4.53 -17.26
N VAL A 47 -3.16 -3.61 -16.67
CA VAL A 47 -3.38 -3.57 -15.22
C VAL A 47 -4.29 -4.72 -14.78
N THR A 48 -3.86 -5.47 -13.78
CA THR A 48 -4.57 -6.60 -13.20
C THR A 48 -5.12 -6.27 -11.81
N SER A 49 -5.97 -7.14 -11.26
CA SER A 49 -6.48 -7.01 -9.89
C SER A 49 -5.36 -7.05 -8.84
N SER A 50 -4.28 -7.79 -9.10
CA SER A 50 -3.11 -7.89 -8.21
C SER A 50 -2.29 -6.60 -8.17
N ASP A 51 -2.18 -5.89 -9.30
CA ASP A 51 -1.47 -4.60 -9.37
C ASP A 51 -2.11 -3.53 -8.47
N VAL A 52 -3.42 -3.62 -8.24
CA VAL A 52 -4.18 -2.66 -7.43
C VAL A 52 -4.40 -3.11 -5.98
N GLU A 53 -4.06 -4.36 -5.66
CA GLU A 53 -4.37 -4.97 -4.36
C GLU A 53 -3.59 -4.34 -3.20
N ILE A 54 -2.32 -3.99 -3.42
CA ILE A 54 -1.51 -3.25 -2.44
C ILE A 54 -2.16 -1.91 -2.05
N PHE A 55 -2.82 -1.24 -3.00
CA PHE A 55 -3.46 0.05 -2.78
C PHE A 55 -4.80 -0.10 -2.07
N LYS A 56 -5.50 -1.23 -2.24
CA LYS A 56 -6.73 -1.55 -1.50
C LYS A 56 -6.49 -1.56 0.00
N LEU A 57 -5.32 -1.99 0.47
CA LEU A 57 -5.06 -2.08 1.92
C LEU A 57 -4.75 -0.74 2.58
N GLY A 58 -4.27 0.24 1.79
CA GLY A 58 -4.18 1.64 2.22
C GLY A 58 -5.54 2.35 2.22
N SER A 59 -6.60 1.65 1.82
CA SER A 59 -7.94 2.18 1.64
C SER A 59 -8.98 1.35 2.41
N PRO A 60 -10.07 1.97 2.87
CA PRO A 60 -11.08 1.26 3.62
C PRO A 60 -11.93 0.40 2.69
N CYS A 61 -11.49 -0.85 2.46
CA CYS A 61 -12.28 -2.06 2.15
C CYS A 61 -11.62 -2.90 1.06
N SER A 62 -11.29 -4.15 1.38
CA SER A 62 -11.51 -5.35 0.52
C SER A 62 -10.79 -6.57 1.10
N SER A 63 -11.21 -7.07 2.28
CA SER A 63 -11.16 -8.51 2.65
C SER A 63 -11.67 -8.74 4.09
N PRO A 64 -12.49 -9.78 4.38
CA PRO A 64 -13.28 -9.86 5.62
C PRO A 64 -12.51 -10.15 6.90
N ARG A 65 -11.25 -10.62 6.84
CA ARG A 65 -10.58 -11.19 8.05
C ARG A 65 -9.35 -10.45 8.57
N THR A 66 -8.78 -9.50 7.82
CA THR A 66 -7.59 -8.75 8.28
C THR A 66 -7.75 -7.22 8.16
N HIS A 67 -8.72 -6.73 7.37
CA HIS A 67 -8.83 -5.29 7.05
C HIS A 67 -9.82 -4.51 7.91
N GLN A 68 -10.74 -5.19 8.61
CA GLN A 68 -11.71 -4.52 9.48
C GLN A 68 -11.01 -3.71 10.59
N ALA A 69 -9.84 -4.16 11.07
CA ALA A 69 -9.11 -3.49 12.13
C ALA A 69 -8.57 -2.10 11.72
N TRP A 70 -8.06 -1.92 10.50
CA TRP A 70 -7.57 -0.61 10.04
C TRP A 70 -8.70 0.34 9.65
N ALA A 71 -9.69 -0.17 8.91
CA ALA A 71 -10.80 0.61 8.39
C ALA A 71 -11.74 1.11 9.50
N GLN A 72 -12.00 0.30 10.54
CA GLN A 72 -12.73 0.72 11.74
C GLN A 72 -11.89 1.61 12.66
N ALA A 73 -10.59 1.31 12.87
CA ALA A 73 -9.76 2.13 13.75
C ALA A 73 -9.45 3.52 13.17
N SER A 74 -9.41 3.67 11.84
CA SER A 74 -9.18 4.96 11.16
C SER A 74 -10.45 5.80 10.93
N GLY A 75 -11.64 5.21 11.05
CA GLY A 75 -12.93 5.89 10.93
C GLY A 75 -13.34 6.26 9.49
N ARG A 76 -12.83 5.57 8.47
CA ARG A 76 -12.97 5.98 7.05
C ARG A 76 -13.80 5.04 6.17
N TYR A 77 -14.45 4.03 6.73
CA TYR A 77 -15.22 3.06 5.93
C TYR A 77 -16.67 3.49 5.72
N GLU A 78 -17.06 3.74 4.47
CA GLU A 78 -18.41 4.19 4.09
C GLU A 78 -19.18 3.16 3.23
N GLY A 79 -18.66 1.94 3.05
CA GLY A 79 -19.42 0.82 2.47
C GLY A 79 -19.65 0.82 0.95
N HIS A 80 -19.05 1.73 0.19
CA HIS A 80 -19.14 1.75 -1.29
C HIS A 80 -17.96 0.98 -1.94
N PRO A 81 -18.14 0.33 -3.12
CA PRO A 81 -16.99 -0.14 -3.91
C PRO A 81 -16.12 1.05 -4.28
N GLU A 82 -14.95 1.17 -3.64
CA GLU A 82 -14.06 2.30 -3.90
C GLU A 82 -13.26 2.10 -5.20
N ASP A 83 -12.97 3.21 -5.87
CA ASP A 83 -12.29 3.23 -7.15
C ASP A 83 -10.78 2.96 -6.96
N PRO A 84 -10.14 2.11 -7.80
CA PRO A 84 -8.69 1.90 -7.77
C PRO A 84 -7.84 3.18 -7.79
N ALA A 85 -8.33 4.25 -8.40
CA ALA A 85 -7.68 5.56 -8.37
C ALA A 85 -7.73 6.21 -6.97
N LYS A 86 -8.85 6.05 -6.25
CA LYS A 86 -9.00 6.53 -4.86
C LYS A 86 -8.08 5.76 -3.92
N TRP A 87 -8.00 4.45 -4.08
CA TRP A 87 -7.08 3.58 -3.31
C TRP A 87 -5.62 4.04 -3.43
N LYS A 88 -5.15 4.23 -4.66
CA LYS A 88 -3.78 4.68 -4.92
C LYS A 88 -3.51 6.09 -4.38
N THR A 89 -4.51 6.96 -4.45
CA THR A 89 -4.45 8.31 -3.87
C THR A 89 -4.33 8.27 -2.34
N ASN A 90 -5.18 7.49 -1.67
CA ASN A 90 -5.15 7.29 -0.22
C ASN A 90 -3.81 6.72 0.24
N PHE A 91 -3.32 5.68 -0.45
CA PHE A 91 -2.01 5.08 -0.18
C PHE A 91 -0.89 6.12 -0.27
N ARG A 92 -0.84 6.90 -1.37
CA ARG A 92 0.17 7.95 -1.57
C ARG A 92 0.12 9.01 -0.46
N CYS A 93 -1.09 9.46 -0.09
CA CYS A 93 -1.28 10.43 0.97
C CYS A 93 -0.84 9.87 2.33
N ALA A 94 -1.19 8.62 2.65
CA ALA A 94 -0.78 7.97 3.88
C ALA A 94 0.75 7.82 3.94
N LEU A 95 1.36 7.32 2.87
CA LEU A 95 2.82 7.18 2.74
C LEU A 95 3.53 8.52 2.99
N THR A 96 3.09 9.58 2.32
CA THR A 96 3.65 10.94 2.47
C THR A 96 3.44 11.50 3.88
N SER A 97 2.25 11.29 4.46
CA SER A 97 1.89 11.82 5.77
C SER A 97 2.66 11.17 6.92
N THR A 98 3.14 9.94 6.76
CA THR A 98 3.92 9.29 7.83
C THR A 98 5.26 9.98 8.09
N ARG A 99 5.85 10.62 7.07
CA ARG A 99 7.23 11.13 7.09
C ARG A 99 8.28 10.10 7.52
N MET A 100 7.95 8.80 7.46
CA MET A 100 8.83 7.71 7.87
C MET A 100 9.74 7.23 6.73
N PHE A 101 9.38 7.54 5.49
CA PHE A 101 10.01 7.01 4.29
C PHE A 101 10.37 8.14 3.34
N THR A 102 11.52 8.03 2.68
CA THR A 102 12.01 8.99 1.70
C THR A 102 12.14 8.27 0.38
N MET A 103 11.63 8.83 -0.72
CA MET A 103 11.80 8.20 -2.03
C MET A 103 13.23 8.38 -2.52
N TRP A 104 13.89 7.28 -2.86
CA TRP A 104 15.25 7.28 -3.41
C TRP A 104 15.24 7.26 -4.94
N GLU A 105 14.39 6.43 -5.54
CA GLU A 105 14.33 6.26 -6.99
C GLU A 105 12.87 6.19 -7.50
N ASP A 106 12.61 6.83 -8.64
CA ASP A 106 11.33 6.78 -9.32
C ASP A 106 11.43 6.02 -10.65
N HIS A 107 11.11 4.73 -10.60
CA HIS A 107 11.03 3.84 -11.76
C HIS A 107 9.60 3.68 -12.28
N SER A 108 8.66 4.55 -11.89
CA SER A 108 7.22 4.38 -12.20
C SER A 108 6.88 4.50 -13.69
N LYS A 109 7.80 5.02 -14.51
CA LYS A 109 7.66 5.16 -15.96
C LYS A 109 8.20 3.97 -16.75
N ARG A 110 8.77 2.95 -16.09
CA ARG A 110 9.27 1.74 -16.77
C ARG A 110 8.14 0.97 -17.47
N GLY A 111 8.48 0.38 -18.61
CA GLY A 111 7.55 -0.39 -19.43
C GLY A 111 7.22 -1.76 -18.85
N ASP A 112 8.24 -2.47 -18.36
CA ASP A 112 8.14 -3.82 -17.80
C ASP A 112 7.75 -3.81 -16.31
N ASP A 113 8.54 -3.13 -15.48
CA ASP A 113 8.44 -3.19 -14.02
C ASP A 113 8.37 -1.78 -13.40
N PRO A 114 7.22 -1.10 -13.49
CA PRO A 114 7.03 0.23 -12.91
C PRO A 114 6.95 0.15 -11.38
N HIS A 115 7.92 0.73 -10.68
CA HIS A 115 7.99 0.75 -9.22
C HIS A 115 8.63 2.04 -8.67
N LYS A 116 8.59 2.24 -7.37
CA LYS A 116 9.29 3.32 -6.66
C LYS A 116 10.09 2.72 -5.50
N VAL A 117 11.29 3.23 -5.26
CA VAL A 117 12.18 2.79 -4.18
C VAL A 117 12.14 3.82 -3.06
N PHE A 118 11.99 3.34 -1.84
CA PHE A 118 11.90 4.11 -0.61
C PHE A 118 12.87 3.59 0.45
#